data_AF-A0A2G9YW58-F1
#
_entry.id   AF-A0A2G9YW58-F1
#
_cell.length_a   1.000
_cell.length_b   1.000
_cell.length_c   1.000
_cell.angle_alpha   90.00
_cell.angle_beta   90.00
_cell.angle_gamma   90.00
#
_symmetry.space_group_name_H-M   'P 1'
#
loop_
_entity.id
_entity.type
_entity.pdbx_description
1 polymer ?
#
loop_
_entity_poly.entity_id
_entity_poly.type
_entity_poly.pdbx_seq_one_letter_code
_entity_poly.pdbx_strand_id
1 'polypeptide(L)'
;MSEQILTTLKRKLEDLSAYGEVDAETKRNTLKEELQFYVLNFIYHHPEYSKWIMYGGSALRIIHELDRMSVDLDFEVAHAITEKFLEELKKEIEKHFVSTYGTEPGFLTIKITTGRGLLLKFNVGKELSISHPSKQVHVKIDLNHFTAPKTVTERRPINRDQLSFVITTYNMSVLMASKIAAIFLREQRGVGKSIYDYKGRDIYDLLWYMNKKATPDFDYLVAKGVDVNDPKALFDRLTIDILNYEKMDALLKEDLLPLFEKRAYIENWLKNWRESYLRLLDGYKINTVTTLESIGVHQDFNTDNFSFVYWYRTEEGGSVRIVYTVSDYWIDFREGDLPTKINDKIIQLVEGDIKDRLSDKLKQYVTLFYEKTEAYFKKTNRVMLGDSIITKVIRTTADNLNQREQIVLNKSALLSCELDDLLK
;
A
#
# COMPACT_ATOMS: atom_id res chain seq x y z
N MET A 1 6.50 -10.29 -33.84
CA MET A 1 6.21 -10.03 -32.42
C MET A 1 5.76 -8.58 -32.17
N SER A 2 6.17 -7.58 -32.98
CA SER A 2 5.52 -6.26 -33.00
C SER A 2 4.03 -6.37 -33.30
N GLU A 3 3.68 -7.24 -34.25
CA GLU A 3 2.31 -7.64 -34.56
C GLU A 3 1.57 -8.25 -33.38
N GLN A 4 2.24 -8.91 -32.43
CA GLN A 4 1.58 -9.43 -31.23
C GLN A 4 1.19 -8.28 -30.29
N ILE A 5 2.09 -7.31 -30.04
CA ILE A 5 1.72 -6.12 -29.25
C ILE A 5 0.54 -5.42 -29.91
N LEU A 6 0.62 -5.12 -31.21
CA LEU A 6 -0.46 -4.46 -31.93
C LEU A 6 -1.76 -5.27 -31.93
N THR A 7 -1.70 -6.59 -32.09
CA THR A 7 -2.87 -7.48 -32.02
C THR A 7 -3.51 -7.45 -30.63
N THR A 8 -2.70 -7.53 -29.56
CA THR A 8 -3.19 -7.41 -28.18
C THR A 8 -3.86 -6.06 -27.94
N LEU A 9 -3.24 -4.97 -28.40
CA LEU A 9 -3.80 -3.62 -28.29
C LEU A 9 -5.10 -3.45 -29.09
N LYS A 10 -5.20 -4.03 -30.30
CA LYS A 10 -6.45 -4.03 -31.10
C LYS A 10 -7.56 -4.76 -30.37
N ARG A 11 -7.30 -5.98 -29.90
CA ARG A 11 -8.26 -6.78 -29.11
C ARG A 11 -8.77 -5.99 -27.92
N LYS A 12 -7.89 -5.28 -27.19
CA LYS A 12 -8.30 -4.44 -26.05
C LYS A 12 -9.26 -3.31 -26.42
N LEU A 13 -9.07 -2.68 -27.57
CA LEU A 13 -9.99 -1.64 -28.05
C LEU A 13 -11.32 -2.23 -28.54
N GLU A 14 -11.29 -3.40 -29.17
CA GLU A 14 -12.50 -4.12 -29.59
C GLU A 14 -13.35 -4.52 -28.37
N ASP A 15 -12.72 -5.11 -27.34
CA ASP A 15 -13.36 -5.45 -26.06
C ASP A 15 -13.98 -4.21 -25.41
N LEU A 16 -13.26 -3.09 -25.39
CA LEU A 16 -13.74 -1.83 -24.83
C LEU A 16 -14.94 -1.27 -25.61
N SER A 17 -14.94 -1.42 -26.94
CA SER A 17 -16.00 -0.91 -27.82
C SER A 17 -17.29 -1.73 -27.70
N ALA A 18 -17.21 -2.98 -27.22
CA ALA A 18 -18.38 -3.80 -26.91
C ALA A 18 -19.23 -3.20 -25.76
N TYR A 19 -18.66 -2.33 -24.93
CA TYR A 19 -19.35 -1.64 -23.83
C TYR A 19 -19.98 -0.30 -24.23
N GLY A 20 -19.93 0.08 -25.51
CA GLY A 20 -20.54 1.30 -26.06
C GLY A 20 -19.53 2.33 -26.54
N GLU A 21 -20.00 3.55 -26.78
CA GLU A 21 -19.14 4.63 -27.25
C GLU A 21 -18.27 5.17 -26.10
N VAL A 22 -16.98 4.80 -26.14
CA VAL A 22 -15.97 5.26 -25.19
C VAL A 22 -15.16 6.42 -25.80
N ASP A 23 -14.92 7.46 -24.99
CA ASP A 23 -14.15 8.63 -25.41
C ASP A 23 -12.69 8.30 -25.73
N ALA A 24 -12.05 9.21 -26.46
CA ALA A 24 -10.70 9.01 -26.97
C ALA A 24 -9.62 8.93 -25.87
N GLU A 25 -9.83 9.56 -24.72
CA GLU A 25 -8.87 9.55 -23.62
C GLU A 25 -8.94 8.23 -22.84
N THR A 26 -10.14 7.73 -22.55
CA THR A 26 -10.33 6.41 -21.93
C THR A 26 -9.75 5.29 -22.79
N LYS A 27 -9.96 5.33 -24.12
CA LYS A 27 -9.31 4.40 -25.07
C LYS A 27 -7.78 4.45 -24.97
N ARG A 28 -7.20 5.66 -24.92
CA ARG A 28 -5.75 5.86 -24.78
C ARG A 28 -5.23 5.32 -23.45
N ASN A 29 -5.96 5.54 -22.36
CA ASN A 29 -5.59 5.04 -21.03
C ASN A 29 -5.62 3.51 -20.98
N THR A 30 -6.62 2.88 -21.62
CA THR A 30 -6.70 1.41 -21.75
C THR A 30 -5.48 0.83 -22.44
N LEU A 31 -5.07 1.42 -23.57
CA LEU A 31 -3.84 1.02 -24.27
C LEU A 31 -2.59 1.26 -23.43
N LYS A 32 -2.59 2.32 -22.63
CA LYS A 32 -1.47 2.65 -21.77
C LYS A 32 -1.27 1.59 -20.69
N GLU A 33 -2.35 1.15 -20.03
CA GLU A 33 -2.28 0.05 -19.04
C GLU A 33 -1.70 -1.22 -19.67
N GLU A 34 -2.13 -1.55 -20.88
CA GLU A 34 -1.61 -2.74 -21.57
C GLU A 34 -0.11 -2.60 -21.89
N LEU A 35 0.33 -1.43 -22.38
CA LEU A 35 1.75 -1.15 -22.66
C LEU A 35 2.62 -1.15 -21.40
N GLN A 36 2.08 -0.79 -20.23
CA GLN A 36 2.82 -0.83 -18.97
C GLN A 36 3.30 -2.24 -18.63
N PHE A 37 2.54 -3.30 -18.95
CA PHE A 37 2.97 -4.68 -18.67
C PHE A 37 4.25 -5.06 -19.43
N TYR A 38 4.42 -4.60 -20.67
CA TYR A 38 5.65 -4.84 -21.45
C TYR A 38 6.86 -4.10 -20.86
N VAL A 39 6.63 -2.91 -20.30
CA VAL A 39 7.67 -2.13 -19.60
C VAL A 39 8.03 -2.79 -18.27
N LEU A 40 7.04 -3.24 -17.50
CA LEU A 40 7.25 -3.95 -16.24
C LEU A 40 7.95 -5.29 -16.46
N ASN A 41 7.61 -6.00 -17.54
CA ASN A 41 8.30 -7.22 -17.95
C ASN A 41 9.79 -6.99 -18.18
N PHE A 42 10.17 -5.87 -18.81
CA PHE A 42 11.58 -5.48 -18.91
C PHE A 42 12.20 -5.21 -17.52
N ILE A 43 11.59 -4.33 -16.73
CA ILE A 43 12.12 -3.89 -15.42
C ILE A 43 12.36 -5.08 -14.51
N TYR A 44 11.37 -5.97 -14.36
CA TYR A 44 11.43 -7.06 -13.38
C TYR A 44 12.19 -8.30 -13.83
N HIS A 45 12.64 -8.36 -15.08
CA HIS A 45 13.63 -9.34 -15.55
C HIS A 45 15.05 -8.77 -15.59
N HIS A 46 15.23 -7.46 -15.41
CA HIS A 46 16.55 -6.85 -15.38
C HIS A 46 17.25 -7.12 -14.03
N PRO A 47 18.52 -7.57 -14.02
CA PRO A 47 19.23 -7.93 -12.77
C PRO A 47 19.39 -6.76 -11.79
N GLU A 48 19.41 -5.52 -12.29
CA GLU A 48 19.50 -4.32 -11.47
C GLU A 48 18.12 -3.77 -11.09
N TYR A 49 17.18 -3.73 -12.04
CA TYR A 49 15.92 -2.98 -11.88
C TYR A 49 14.81 -3.78 -11.21
N SER A 50 14.95 -5.11 -11.13
CA SER A 50 13.99 -5.99 -10.46
C SER A 50 13.85 -5.73 -8.95
N LYS A 51 14.78 -4.95 -8.38
CA LYS A 51 14.80 -4.53 -6.98
C LYS A 51 14.06 -3.22 -6.72
N TRP A 52 13.63 -2.50 -7.76
CA TRP A 52 12.87 -1.28 -7.61
C TRP A 52 11.53 -1.58 -6.96
N ILE A 53 11.10 -0.71 -6.04
CA ILE A 53 9.85 -0.88 -5.31
C ILE A 53 8.79 -0.09 -6.04
N MET A 54 7.87 -0.79 -6.71
CA MET A 54 6.72 -0.16 -7.32
C MET A 54 5.73 0.29 -6.25
N TYR A 55 5.17 1.49 -6.41
CA TYR A 55 4.19 2.05 -5.50
C TYR A 55 3.17 2.92 -6.25
N GLY A 56 2.28 3.58 -5.52
CA GLY A 56 1.30 4.50 -6.11
C GLY A 56 0.13 3.79 -6.81
N GLY A 57 -0.52 4.51 -7.73
CA GLY A 57 -1.78 4.07 -8.32
C GLY A 57 -1.66 2.81 -9.19
N SER A 58 -0.51 2.60 -9.84
CA SER A 58 -0.30 1.43 -10.68
C SER A 58 -0.03 0.18 -9.87
N ALA A 59 0.62 0.29 -8.70
CA ALA A 59 0.72 -0.83 -7.77
C ALA A 59 -0.68 -1.26 -7.32
N LEU A 60 -1.54 -0.30 -6.94
CA LEU A 60 -2.93 -0.59 -6.58
C LEU A 60 -3.71 -1.25 -7.71
N ARG A 61 -3.59 -0.75 -8.93
CA ARG A 61 -4.30 -1.27 -10.09
C ARG A 61 -3.87 -2.68 -10.48
N ILE A 62 -2.56 -2.91 -10.58
CA ILE A 62 -2.02 -4.18 -11.09
C ILE A 62 -2.03 -5.28 -10.03
N ILE A 63 -1.76 -4.94 -8.77
CA ILE A 63 -1.57 -5.93 -7.69
C ILE A 63 -2.85 -6.11 -6.86
N HIS A 64 -3.59 -5.02 -6.64
CA HIS A 64 -4.74 -5.00 -5.74
C HIS A 64 -6.08 -4.74 -6.45
N GLU A 65 -6.08 -4.79 -7.78
CA GLU A 65 -7.28 -4.70 -8.61
C GLU A 65 -8.12 -3.44 -8.37
N LEU A 66 -7.46 -2.28 -8.20
CA LEU A 66 -8.15 -0.98 -8.14
C LEU A 66 -9.05 -0.78 -9.38
N ASP A 67 -10.28 -0.31 -9.19
CA ASP A 67 -11.27 -0.20 -10.28
C ASP A 67 -10.86 0.80 -11.37
N ARG A 68 -10.29 1.95 -10.97
CA ARG A 68 -9.83 2.98 -11.91
C ARG A 68 -8.53 2.57 -12.60
N MET A 69 -8.39 2.96 -13.86
CA MET A 69 -7.14 2.84 -14.60
C MET A 69 -6.02 3.67 -13.97
N SER A 70 -4.77 3.25 -14.19
CA SER A 70 -3.59 4.00 -13.75
C SER A 70 -2.62 4.28 -14.91
N VAL A 71 -2.07 5.50 -14.94
CA VAL A 71 -1.41 6.03 -16.14
C VAL A 71 0.11 6.16 -16.04
N ASP A 72 0.67 6.14 -14.84
CA ASP A 72 2.10 6.36 -14.60
C ASP A 72 2.68 5.16 -13.84
N LEU A 73 3.94 4.79 -14.09
CA LEU A 73 4.66 3.78 -13.32
C LEU A 73 5.60 4.49 -12.35
N ASP A 74 5.27 4.46 -11.06
CA ASP A 74 6.05 5.08 -9.99
C ASP A 74 6.89 4.03 -9.26
N PHE A 75 8.18 4.30 -9.10
CA PHE A 75 9.12 3.44 -8.37
C PHE A 75 9.93 4.23 -7.35
N GLU A 76 10.18 3.61 -6.19
CA GLU A 76 11.23 4.04 -5.28
C GLU A 76 12.49 3.20 -5.48
N VAL A 77 13.64 3.88 -5.51
CA VAL A 77 14.96 3.28 -5.73
C VAL A 77 15.92 3.69 -4.63
N ALA A 78 16.85 2.80 -4.26
CA ALA A 78 17.81 3.02 -3.18
C ALA A 78 19.09 3.76 -3.61
N HIS A 79 19.18 4.17 -4.88
CA HIS A 79 20.35 4.85 -5.44
C HIS A 79 19.97 6.22 -6.03
N ALA A 80 20.97 7.10 -6.11
CA ALA A 80 20.79 8.41 -6.73
C ALA A 80 20.50 8.27 -8.23
N ILE A 81 19.50 9.01 -8.70
CA ILE A 81 19.11 9.03 -10.12
C ILE A 81 19.98 10.06 -10.83
N THR A 82 20.82 9.59 -11.76
CA THR A 82 21.71 10.45 -12.56
C THR A 82 21.27 10.46 -14.02
N GLU A 83 21.64 11.52 -14.75
CA GLU A 83 21.35 11.60 -16.19
C GLU A 83 21.99 10.43 -16.97
N LYS A 84 23.22 10.05 -16.60
CA LYS A 84 23.91 8.89 -17.19
C LYS A 84 23.09 7.62 -17.01
N PHE A 85 22.61 7.37 -15.80
CA PHE A 85 21.76 6.21 -15.51
C PHE A 85 20.45 6.24 -16.33
N LEU A 86 19.81 7.39 -16.46
CA LEU A 86 18.59 7.52 -17.27
C LEU A 86 18.84 7.30 -18.77
N GLU A 87 19.99 7.73 -19.31
CA GLU A 87 20.39 7.44 -20.69
C GLU A 87 20.72 5.94 -20.88
N GLU A 88 21.32 5.28 -19.90
CA GLU A 88 21.55 3.83 -19.91
C GLU A 88 20.22 3.07 -19.91
N LEU A 89 19.34 3.36 -18.93
CA LEU A 89 18.00 2.78 -18.83
C LEU A 89 17.20 2.96 -20.14
N LYS A 90 17.24 4.15 -20.73
CA LYS A 90 16.61 4.44 -22.01
C LYS A 90 17.12 3.51 -23.13
N LYS A 91 18.44 3.39 -23.29
CA LYS A 91 19.05 2.55 -24.33
C LYS A 91 18.70 1.07 -24.13
N GLU A 92 18.67 0.62 -22.88
CA GLU A 92 18.32 -0.76 -22.55
C GLU A 92 16.85 -1.07 -22.84
N ILE A 93 15.93 -0.17 -22.53
CA ILE A 93 14.52 -0.32 -22.89
C ILE A 93 14.38 -0.37 -24.42
N GLU A 94 14.97 0.58 -25.15
CA GLU A 94 14.90 0.61 -26.62
C GLU A 94 15.43 -0.70 -27.23
N LYS A 95 16.59 -1.18 -26.75
CA LYS A 95 17.18 -2.46 -27.18
C LYS A 95 16.28 -3.65 -26.82
N HIS A 96 15.69 -3.67 -25.63
CA HIS A 96 14.81 -4.74 -25.20
C HIS A 96 13.55 -4.83 -26.07
N PHE A 97 12.92 -3.70 -26.41
CA PHE A 97 11.74 -3.70 -27.28
C PHE A 97 12.05 -4.24 -28.68
N VAL A 98 13.20 -3.87 -29.26
CA VAL A 98 13.62 -4.40 -30.56
C VAL A 98 13.97 -5.89 -30.48
N SER A 99 14.79 -6.30 -29.52
CA SER A 99 15.30 -7.68 -29.46
C SER A 99 14.27 -8.70 -28.96
N THR A 100 13.48 -8.36 -27.95
CA THR A 100 12.51 -9.27 -27.32
C THR A 100 11.19 -9.26 -28.07
N TYR A 101 10.69 -8.08 -28.47
CA TYR A 101 9.38 -7.95 -29.09
C TYR A 101 9.44 -7.73 -30.60
N GLY A 102 10.63 -7.63 -31.21
CA GLY A 102 10.76 -7.47 -32.66
C GLY A 102 10.10 -6.20 -33.18
N THR A 103 10.19 -5.09 -32.42
CA THR A 103 9.56 -3.81 -32.80
C THR A 103 10.32 -3.11 -33.92
N GLU A 104 9.58 -2.58 -34.89
CA GLU A 104 10.14 -1.79 -36.00
C GLU A 104 10.80 -0.47 -35.51
N PRO A 105 11.79 0.07 -36.25
CA PRO A 105 12.33 1.39 -35.99
C PRO A 105 11.23 2.45 -35.88
N GLY A 106 11.25 3.24 -34.80
CA GLY A 106 10.24 4.28 -34.56
C GLY A 106 8.97 3.79 -33.88
N PHE A 107 8.80 2.50 -33.58
CA PHE A 107 7.68 2.01 -32.76
C PHE A 107 7.67 2.68 -31.37
N LEU A 108 8.85 2.79 -30.75
CA LEU A 108 9.06 3.40 -29.44
C LEU A 108 10.09 4.53 -29.55
N THR A 109 9.81 5.67 -28.94
CA THR A 109 10.79 6.75 -28.74
C THR A 109 10.77 7.18 -27.29
N ILE A 110 11.93 7.26 -26.64
CA ILE A 110 12.02 7.58 -25.22
C ILE A 110 12.66 8.96 -25.01
N LYS A 111 12.08 9.75 -24.11
CA LYS A 111 12.65 11.03 -23.66
C LYS A 111 12.88 11.00 -22.16
N ILE A 112 14.00 11.54 -21.71
CA ILE A 112 14.23 11.81 -20.29
C ILE A 112 13.34 12.98 -19.85
N THR A 113 12.69 12.84 -18.69
CA THR A 113 11.84 13.87 -18.08
C THR A 113 12.38 14.29 -16.72
N THR A 114 12.41 15.61 -16.48
CA THR A 114 12.56 16.22 -15.14
C THR A 114 13.70 15.67 -14.27
N GLY A 115 14.76 15.11 -14.89
CA GLY A 115 15.90 14.48 -14.22
C GLY A 115 15.59 13.22 -13.39
N ARG A 116 14.35 12.74 -13.39
CA ARG A 116 13.88 11.66 -12.50
C ARG A 116 13.04 10.58 -13.19
N GLY A 117 12.92 10.61 -14.51
CA GLY A 117 12.07 9.64 -15.19
C GLY A 117 12.22 9.61 -16.70
N LEU A 118 11.45 8.71 -17.31
CA LEU A 118 11.39 8.50 -18.75
C LEU A 118 9.95 8.63 -19.25
N LEU A 119 9.77 9.25 -20.41
CA LEU A 119 8.53 9.28 -21.17
C LEU A 119 8.69 8.41 -22.42
N LEU A 120 8.06 7.24 -22.39
CA LEU A 120 8.06 6.25 -23.46
C LEU A 120 6.90 6.57 -24.41
N LYS A 121 7.21 6.90 -25.65
CA LYS A 121 6.22 7.27 -26.67
C LYS A 121 6.06 6.15 -27.68
N PHE A 122 4.93 5.46 -27.60
CA PHE A 122 4.56 4.38 -28.51
C PHE A 122 3.77 4.93 -29.69
N ASN A 123 4.29 4.74 -30.91
CA ASN A 123 3.67 5.17 -32.15
C ASN A 123 2.72 4.08 -32.69
N VAL A 124 1.60 3.88 -31.99
CA VAL A 124 0.61 2.82 -32.30
C VAL A 124 -0.74 3.36 -32.79
N GLY A 125 -0.96 4.67 -32.76
CA GLY A 125 -2.28 5.25 -32.99
C GLY A 125 -2.72 5.26 -34.45
N LYS A 126 -1.81 5.14 -35.43
CA LYS A 126 -2.21 5.02 -36.85
C LYS A 126 -2.83 3.65 -37.12
N GLU A 127 -2.24 2.62 -36.54
CA GLU A 127 -2.57 1.20 -36.71
C GLU A 127 -3.84 0.81 -35.96
N LEU A 128 -4.21 1.59 -34.94
CA LEU A 128 -5.34 1.36 -34.04
C LEU A 128 -6.56 2.27 -34.33
N SER A 129 -6.51 3.11 -35.36
CA SER A 129 -7.62 4.02 -35.75
C SER A 129 -8.16 4.89 -34.59
N ILE A 130 -7.31 5.29 -33.65
CA ILE A 130 -7.73 6.06 -32.47
C ILE A 130 -8.13 7.46 -32.94
N SER A 131 -9.39 7.84 -32.73
CA SER A 131 -9.94 9.16 -33.02
C SER A 131 -9.42 10.22 -32.04
N HIS A 132 -8.14 10.56 -32.11
CA HIS A 132 -7.50 11.58 -31.27
C HIS A 132 -6.43 12.33 -32.06
N PRO A 133 -6.22 13.64 -31.83
CA PRO A 133 -5.19 14.42 -32.52
C PRO A 133 -3.74 13.89 -32.37
N SER A 134 -3.45 13.09 -31.34
CA SER A 134 -2.13 12.50 -31.12
C SER A 134 -2.18 11.00 -31.38
N LYS A 135 -1.38 10.53 -32.33
CA LYS A 135 -1.25 9.11 -32.71
C LYS A 135 -0.31 8.31 -31.80
N GLN A 136 0.12 8.89 -30.67
CA GLN A 136 1.04 8.25 -29.75
C GLN A 136 0.36 7.88 -28.44
N VAL A 137 0.72 6.76 -27.83
CA VAL A 137 0.37 6.43 -26.44
C VAL A 137 1.64 6.63 -25.60
N HIS A 138 1.52 7.32 -24.47
CA HIS A 138 2.68 7.67 -23.64
C HIS A 138 2.64 6.96 -22.29
N VAL A 139 3.65 6.15 -22.00
CA VAL A 139 3.86 5.55 -20.66
C VAL A 139 4.96 6.36 -19.96
N LYS A 140 4.72 6.76 -18.72
CA LYS A 140 5.73 7.44 -17.89
C LYS A 140 6.31 6.47 -16.87
N ILE A 141 7.63 6.48 -16.74
CA ILE A 141 8.36 5.89 -15.61
C ILE A 141 8.83 7.06 -14.74
N ASP A 142 8.48 7.07 -13.47
CA ASP A 142 8.92 8.06 -12.48
C ASP A 142 9.72 7.35 -11.38
N LEU A 143 10.94 7.80 -11.16
CA LEU A 143 11.87 7.24 -10.18
C LEU A 143 12.04 8.23 -9.04
N ASN A 144 11.89 7.74 -7.82
CA ASN A 144 12.10 8.52 -6.61
C ASN A 144 13.21 7.88 -5.78
N HIS A 145 14.30 8.63 -5.56
CA HIS A 145 15.35 8.21 -4.65
C HIS A 145 14.89 8.47 -3.22
N PHE A 146 14.42 7.41 -2.57
CA PHE A 146 13.91 7.46 -1.21
C PHE A 146 14.02 6.09 -0.55
N THR A 147 14.27 6.06 0.75
CA THR A 147 14.26 4.85 1.56
C THR A 147 13.75 5.20 2.93
N ALA A 148 12.54 4.73 3.27
CA ALA A 148 12.00 4.85 4.62
C ALA A 148 12.50 3.69 5.49
N PRO A 149 12.88 3.97 6.75
CA PRO A 149 13.28 2.93 7.69
C PRO A 149 12.10 2.00 7.99
N LYS A 150 12.40 0.74 8.31
CA LYS A 150 11.42 -0.27 8.77
C LYS A 150 10.22 -0.51 7.83
N THR A 151 10.34 -0.23 6.53
CA THR A 151 9.27 -0.51 5.56
C THR A 151 9.24 -2.00 5.19
N VAL A 152 8.03 -2.52 4.95
CA VAL A 152 7.83 -3.89 4.49
C VAL A 152 7.59 -3.90 3.00
N THR A 153 8.36 -4.74 2.30
CA THR A 153 8.14 -5.03 0.88
C THR A 153 7.61 -6.44 0.70
N GLU A 154 6.84 -6.62 -0.36
CA GLU A 154 6.25 -7.87 -0.77
C GLU A 154 6.62 -8.15 -2.23
N ARG A 155 6.71 -9.43 -2.57
CA ARG A 155 6.89 -9.90 -3.94
C ARG A 155 5.57 -10.45 -4.48
N ARG A 156 5.09 -9.88 -5.57
CA ARG A 156 3.78 -10.15 -6.15
C ARG A 156 3.94 -10.69 -7.57
N PRO A 157 3.70 -12.00 -7.80
CA PRO A 157 3.76 -12.57 -9.14
C PRO A 157 2.59 -12.04 -9.98
N ILE A 158 2.91 -11.59 -11.20
CA ILE A 158 1.96 -11.06 -12.17
C ILE A 158 2.01 -11.93 -13.40
N ASN A 159 0.85 -12.42 -13.83
CA ASN A 159 0.69 -13.15 -15.09
C ASN A 159 -0.33 -12.40 -15.95
N ARG A 160 0.08 -11.98 -17.14
CA ARG A 160 -0.77 -11.22 -18.07
C ARG A 160 -0.50 -11.68 -19.50
N ASP A 161 -1.48 -12.36 -20.10
CA ASP A 161 -1.35 -13.01 -21.40
C ASP A 161 -0.08 -13.92 -21.45
N GLN A 162 0.95 -13.53 -22.20
CA GLN A 162 2.22 -14.27 -22.32
C GLN A 162 3.33 -13.74 -21.40
N LEU A 163 3.07 -12.70 -20.62
CA LEU A 163 4.04 -12.07 -19.73
C LEU A 163 3.90 -12.64 -18.31
N SER A 164 5.02 -12.97 -17.68
CA SER A 164 5.09 -13.42 -16.29
C SER A 164 6.30 -12.81 -15.61
N PHE A 165 6.09 -12.05 -14.54
CA PHE A 165 7.16 -11.41 -13.78
C PHE A 165 6.74 -11.19 -12.32
N VAL A 166 7.69 -10.84 -11.45
CA VAL A 166 7.44 -10.64 -10.02
C VAL A 166 7.72 -9.19 -9.64
N ILE A 167 6.67 -8.45 -9.32
CA ILE A 167 6.76 -7.07 -8.85
C ILE A 167 7.23 -7.05 -7.40
N THR A 168 8.18 -6.18 -7.07
CA THR A 168 8.49 -5.80 -5.69
C THR A 168 7.68 -4.55 -5.35
N THR A 169 6.85 -4.60 -4.31
CA THR A 169 5.97 -3.49 -3.88
C THR A 169 6.03 -3.33 -2.37
N TYR A 170 5.57 -2.20 -1.86
CA TYR A 170 5.27 -2.06 -0.44
C TYR A 170 4.01 -2.83 -0.02
N ASN A 171 3.90 -3.15 1.27
CA ASN A 171 2.66 -3.64 1.87
C ASN A 171 1.55 -2.56 1.87
N MET A 172 0.31 -2.96 2.16
CA MET A 172 -0.86 -2.07 2.10
C MET A 172 -0.73 -0.82 2.98
N SER A 173 -0.14 -0.95 4.17
CA SER A 173 0.03 0.14 5.13
C SER A 173 0.94 1.25 4.61
N VAL A 174 2.09 0.87 4.04
CA VAL A 174 3.02 1.84 3.43
C VAL A 174 2.44 2.42 2.14
N LEU A 175 1.73 1.63 1.35
CA LEU A 175 1.03 2.14 0.15
C LEU A 175 -0.02 3.22 0.52
N MET A 176 -0.83 3.00 1.57
CA MET A 176 -1.76 3.99 2.09
C MET A 176 -1.04 5.22 2.65
N ALA A 177 0.02 5.04 3.43
CA ALA A 177 0.83 6.14 3.95
C ALA A 177 1.40 7.00 2.81
N SER A 178 1.91 6.38 1.75
CA SER A 178 2.39 7.08 0.56
C SER A 178 1.31 7.91 -0.12
N LYS A 179 0.04 7.47 -0.05
CA LYS A 179 -1.10 8.20 -0.58
C LYS A 179 -1.44 9.41 0.28
N ILE A 180 -1.52 9.24 1.60
CA ILE A 180 -1.75 10.34 2.54
C ILE A 180 -0.64 11.40 2.43
N ALA A 181 0.63 10.97 2.34
CA ALA A 181 1.74 11.87 2.10
C ALA A 181 1.59 12.64 0.78
N ALA A 182 1.15 11.97 -0.30
CA ALA A 182 0.93 12.63 -1.58
C ALA A 182 -0.21 13.67 -1.54
N ILE A 183 -1.24 13.47 -0.70
CA ILE A 183 -2.33 14.44 -0.49
C ILE A 183 -1.80 15.68 0.22
N PHE A 184 -0.98 15.52 1.26
CA PHE A 184 -0.47 16.66 2.04
C PHE A 184 0.70 17.41 1.39
N LEU A 185 1.59 16.70 0.70
CA LEU A 185 2.87 17.25 0.25
C LEU A 185 2.87 17.70 -1.21
N ARG A 186 1.76 17.55 -1.93
CA ARG A 186 1.73 17.96 -3.33
C ARG A 186 1.66 19.47 -3.47
N GLU A 187 2.51 19.96 -4.37
CA GLU A 187 2.40 21.30 -4.90
C GLU A 187 1.20 21.40 -5.86
N GLN A 188 0.69 22.63 -6.02
CA GLN A 188 -0.40 22.95 -6.93
C GLN A 188 -0.14 22.43 -8.36
N ARG A 189 -1.19 21.92 -9.00
CA ARG A 189 -1.12 21.38 -10.36
C ARG A 189 -2.20 21.92 -11.27
N GLY A 190 -1.81 22.16 -12.52
CA GLY A 190 -2.75 22.44 -13.61
C GLY A 190 -3.44 21.16 -14.09
N VAL A 191 -4.77 21.15 -14.13
CA VAL A 191 -5.59 20.18 -14.90
C VAL A 191 -6.40 21.01 -15.90
N GLY A 192 -6.13 20.81 -17.20
CA GLY A 192 -6.69 21.67 -18.24
C GLY A 192 -6.24 23.14 -18.10
N LYS A 193 -7.21 24.06 -17.93
CA LYS A 193 -6.97 25.49 -17.67
C LYS A 193 -7.00 25.85 -16.18
N SER A 194 -7.32 24.89 -15.33
CA SER A 194 -7.58 25.09 -13.90
C SER A 194 -6.35 24.69 -13.08
N ILE A 195 -6.08 25.40 -11.99
CA ILE A 195 -5.07 25.06 -11.01
C ILE A 195 -5.78 24.50 -9.78
N TYR A 196 -5.36 23.31 -9.35
CA TYR A 196 -5.88 22.59 -8.20
C TYR A 196 -4.77 22.30 -7.19
N ASP A 197 -5.13 22.32 -5.92
CA ASP A 197 -4.23 22.01 -4.80
C ASP A 197 -4.12 20.48 -4.59
N TYR A 198 -5.11 19.74 -5.10
CA TYR A 198 -5.21 18.29 -4.96
C TYR A 198 -5.23 17.59 -6.31
N LYS A 199 -5.19 16.26 -6.26
CA LYS A 199 -5.44 15.40 -7.41
C LYS A 199 -6.60 14.47 -7.10
N GLY A 200 -7.66 14.55 -7.91
CA GLY A 200 -8.92 13.83 -7.63
C GLY A 200 -8.72 12.33 -7.39
N ARG A 201 -7.86 11.69 -8.17
CA ARG A 201 -7.57 10.26 -8.03
C ARG A 201 -6.85 9.87 -6.74
N ASP A 202 -6.17 10.80 -6.08
CA ASP A 202 -5.61 10.48 -4.76
C ASP A 202 -6.71 10.37 -3.70
N ILE A 203 -7.77 11.18 -3.81
CA ILE A 203 -8.94 11.08 -2.93
C ILE A 203 -9.70 9.78 -3.20
N TYR A 204 -9.89 9.42 -4.47
CA TYR A 204 -10.48 8.14 -4.83
C TYR A 204 -9.69 6.96 -4.22
N ASP A 205 -8.37 6.97 -4.37
CA ASP A 205 -7.51 5.93 -3.79
C ASP A 205 -7.58 5.91 -2.26
N LEU A 206 -7.63 7.07 -1.61
CA LEU A 206 -7.80 7.16 -0.16
C LEU A 206 -9.09 6.46 0.28
N LEU A 207 -10.23 6.76 -0.34
CA LEU A 207 -11.49 6.08 -0.04
C LEU A 207 -11.41 4.58 -0.32
N TRP A 208 -10.67 4.16 -1.34
CA TRP A 208 -10.44 2.74 -1.62
C TRP A 208 -9.63 2.06 -0.50
N TYR A 209 -8.54 2.66 -0.03
CA TYR A 209 -7.81 2.17 1.15
C TYR A 209 -8.71 2.14 2.38
N MET A 210 -9.56 3.17 2.51
CA MET A 210 -10.47 3.26 3.63
C MET A 210 -11.48 2.11 3.65
N ASN A 211 -12.03 1.77 2.49
CA ASN A 211 -12.93 0.63 2.35
C ASN A 211 -12.25 -0.71 2.69
N LYS A 212 -10.93 -0.81 2.52
CA LYS A 212 -10.12 -1.98 2.93
C LYS A 212 -9.73 -1.96 4.41
N LYS A 213 -10.09 -0.91 5.16
CA LYS A 213 -9.67 -0.68 6.55
C LYS A 213 -8.16 -0.78 6.75
N ALA A 214 -7.39 -0.33 5.74
CA ALA A 214 -5.95 -0.29 5.82
C ALA A 214 -5.51 0.74 6.89
N THR A 215 -4.55 0.39 7.73
CA THR A 215 -3.93 1.34 8.66
C THR A 215 -2.67 1.90 8.01
N PRO A 216 -2.51 3.23 7.88
CA PRO A 216 -1.30 3.79 7.28
C PRO A 216 -0.08 3.53 8.17
N ASP A 217 1.06 3.27 7.54
CA ASP A 217 2.34 3.20 8.24
C ASP A 217 2.77 4.62 8.67
N PHE A 218 2.70 4.88 9.98
CA PHE A 218 3.03 6.19 10.54
C PHE A 218 4.53 6.50 10.46
N ASP A 219 5.41 5.50 10.55
CA ASP A 219 6.86 5.72 10.42
C ASP A 219 7.22 6.20 9.02
N TYR A 220 6.56 5.65 8.00
CA TYR A 220 6.69 6.12 6.62
C TYR A 220 6.22 7.57 6.44
N LEU A 221 5.10 7.95 7.08
CA LEU A 221 4.60 9.33 7.05
C LEU A 221 5.59 10.30 7.70
N VAL A 222 6.15 9.96 8.87
CA VAL A 222 7.21 10.74 9.52
C VAL A 222 8.43 10.86 8.61
N ALA A 223 8.86 9.76 7.98
CA ALA A 223 10.00 9.76 7.07
C ALA A 223 9.78 10.62 5.82
N LYS A 224 8.53 10.84 5.40
CA LYS A 224 8.16 11.79 4.33
C LYS A 224 8.00 13.22 4.82
N GLY A 225 8.10 13.49 6.13
CA GLY A 225 7.94 14.81 6.72
C GLY A 225 6.50 15.19 7.04
N VAL A 226 5.58 14.22 7.13
CA VAL A 226 4.21 14.45 7.59
C VAL A 226 4.15 14.32 9.10
N ASP A 227 3.61 15.33 9.78
CA ASP A 227 3.35 15.27 11.22
C ASP A 227 2.19 14.32 11.53
N VAL A 228 2.47 13.31 12.35
CA VAL A 228 1.55 12.24 12.77
C VAL A 228 1.55 12.02 14.29
N ASN A 229 2.03 12.99 15.07
CA ASN A 229 2.08 12.88 16.54
C ASN A 229 0.71 12.57 17.18
N ASP A 230 -0.37 12.95 16.49
CA ASP A 230 -1.74 12.57 16.82
C ASP A 230 -2.44 12.03 15.56
N PRO A 231 -2.61 10.70 15.44
CA PRO A 231 -3.35 10.11 14.34
C PRO A 231 -4.79 10.63 14.20
N LYS A 232 -5.47 11.01 15.28
CA LYS A 232 -6.83 11.58 15.20
C LYS A 232 -6.77 12.93 14.49
N ALA A 233 -5.86 13.81 14.93
CA ALA A 233 -5.63 15.11 14.29
C ALA A 233 -5.22 14.98 12.80
N LEU A 234 -4.47 13.94 12.43
CA LEU A 234 -4.12 13.65 11.04
C LEU A 234 -5.37 13.41 10.19
N PHE A 235 -6.30 12.57 10.66
CA PHE A 235 -7.54 12.26 9.96
C PHE A 235 -8.54 13.43 9.99
N ASP A 236 -8.55 14.22 11.07
CA ASP A 236 -9.35 15.45 11.14
C ASP A 236 -8.88 16.46 10.09
N ARG A 237 -7.55 16.66 9.96
CA ARG A 237 -6.98 17.53 8.92
C ARG A 237 -7.33 17.04 7.52
N LEU A 238 -7.19 15.74 7.24
CA LEU A 238 -7.63 15.14 5.96
C LEU A 238 -9.11 15.43 5.70
N THR A 239 -9.97 15.26 6.72
CA THR A 239 -11.42 15.49 6.61
C THR A 239 -11.73 16.94 6.25
N ILE A 240 -11.12 17.89 6.97
CA ILE A 240 -11.30 19.32 6.75
C ILE A 240 -10.87 19.70 5.34
N ASP A 241 -9.66 19.29 4.95
CA ASP A 241 -9.03 19.63 3.67
C ASP A 241 -9.84 19.08 2.48
N ILE A 242 -10.29 17.82 2.58
CA ILE A 242 -10.95 17.13 1.48
C ILE A 242 -12.41 17.59 1.34
N LEU A 243 -13.18 17.64 2.43
CA LEU A 243 -14.62 17.91 2.36
C LEU A 243 -14.94 19.38 2.05
N ASN A 244 -14.07 20.30 2.48
CA ASN A 244 -14.31 21.74 2.37
C ASN A 244 -13.57 22.40 1.19
N TYR A 245 -12.86 21.63 0.36
CA TYR A 245 -12.25 22.18 -0.84
C TYR A 245 -13.31 22.52 -1.90
N GLU A 246 -13.53 23.81 -2.13
CA GLU A 246 -14.58 24.35 -3.01
C GLU A 246 -14.58 23.71 -4.40
N LYS A 247 -13.39 23.43 -4.95
CA LYS A 247 -13.23 22.90 -6.31
C LYS A 247 -13.19 21.36 -6.37
N MET A 248 -13.43 20.66 -5.27
CA MET A 248 -13.24 19.21 -5.18
C MET A 248 -14.11 18.43 -6.17
N ASP A 249 -15.39 18.79 -6.32
CA ASP A 249 -16.29 18.05 -7.22
C ASP A 249 -15.88 18.18 -8.69
N ALA A 250 -15.49 19.40 -9.10
CA ALA A 250 -14.97 19.64 -10.45
C ALA A 250 -13.65 18.88 -10.68
N LEU A 251 -12.73 18.95 -9.72
CA LEU A 251 -11.45 18.22 -9.75
C LEU A 251 -11.64 16.71 -9.88
N LEU A 252 -12.49 16.12 -9.04
CA LEU A 252 -12.77 14.69 -9.05
C LEU A 252 -13.38 14.28 -10.40
N LYS A 253 -14.35 15.06 -10.90
CA LYS A 253 -14.98 14.80 -12.19
C LYS A 253 -13.96 14.85 -13.33
N GLU A 254 -13.15 15.90 -13.41
CA GLU A 254 -12.15 16.06 -14.48
C GLU A 254 -11.05 14.99 -14.46
N ASP A 255 -10.51 14.66 -13.29
CA ASP A 255 -9.38 13.70 -13.18
C ASP A 255 -9.86 12.24 -13.22
N LEU A 256 -11.04 11.89 -12.68
CA LEU A 256 -11.48 10.50 -12.60
C LEU A 256 -12.23 10.02 -13.83
N LEU A 257 -13.02 10.87 -14.48
CA LEU A 257 -13.86 10.42 -15.60
C LEU A 257 -13.05 9.64 -16.66
N PRO A 258 -11.89 10.11 -17.16
CA PRO A 258 -11.13 9.39 -18.19
C PRO A 258 -10.45 8.09 -17.71
N LEU A 259 -10.51 7.79 -16.40
CA LEU A 259 -9.88 6.64 -15.78
C LEU A 259 -10.84 5.45 -15.59
N PHE A 260 -12.08 5.54 -16.06
CA PHE A 260 -13.05 4.45 -15.94
C PHE A 260 -13.66 4.07 -17.28
N GLU A 261 -13.73 2.77 -17.54
CA GLU A 261 -14.45 2.20 -18.69
C GLU A 261 -15.97 2.37 -18.52
N LYS A 262 -16.50 2.14 -17.31
CA LYS A 262 -17.93 2.20 -17.02
C LYS A 262 -18.33 3.56 -16.45
N ARG A 263 -18.89 4.43 -17.31
CA ARG A 263 -19.36 5.77 -16.95
C ARG A 263 -20.35 5.80 -15.77
N ALA A 264 -21.37 4.94 -15.82
CA ALA A 264 -22.40 4.90 -14.78
C ALA A 264 -21.84 4.61 -13.37
N TYR A 265 -20.77 3.79 -13.27
CA TYR A 265 -20.13 3.50 -11.99
C TYR A 265 -19.50 4.77 -11.40
N ILE A 266 -18.66 5.46 -12.16
CA ILE A 266 -17.92 6.62 -11.66
C ILE A 266 -18.84 7.82 -11.43
N GLU A 267 -19.88 8.00 -12.25
CA GLU A 267 -20.87 9.05 -12.03
C GLU A 267 -21.65 8.84 -10.72
N ASN A 268 -22.03 7.60 -10.42
CA ASN A 268 -22.65 7.28 -9.13
C ASN A 268 -21.67 7.47 -7.96
N TRP A 269 -20.40 7.09 -8.13
CA TRP A 269 -19.38 7.33 -7.11
C TRP A 269 -19.22 8.84 -6.83
N LEU A 270 -19.07 9.65 -7.88
CA LEU A 270 -18.94 11.12 -7.80
C LEU A 270 -20.16 11.78 -7.15
N LYS A 271 -21.36 11.20 -7.30
CA LYS A 271 -22.56 11.73 -6.64
C LYS A 271 -22.54 11.54 -5.12
N ASN A 272 -21.94 10.44 -4.64
CA ASN A 272 -22.07 9.99 -3.25
C ASN A 272 -20.74 10.00 -2.47
N TRP A 273 -19.67 10.58 -3.01
CA TRP A 273 -18.32 10.41 -2.46
C TRP A 273 -18.17 11.01 -1.05
N ARG A 274 -18.81 12.14 -0.73
CA ARG A 274 -18.75 12.76 0.61
C ARG A 274 -19.45 11.90 1.67
N GLU A 275 -20.66 11.43 1.37
CA GLU A 275 -21.37 10.50 2.26
C GLU A 275 -20.60 9.20 2.44
N SER A 276 -19.99 8.70 1.36
CA SER A 276 -19.12 7.52 1.40
C SER A 276 -17.90 7.76 2.27
N TYR A 277 -17.24 8.92 2.14
CA TYR A 277 -16.09 9.29 2.97
C TYR A 277 -16.44 9.32 4.44
N LEU A 278 -17.52 10.02 4.83
CA LEU A 278 -17.95 10.11 6.23
C LEU A 278 -18.29 8.74 6.80
N ARG A 279 -19.06 7.92 6.08
CA ARG A 279 -19.39 6.55 6.49
C ARG A 279 -18.13 5.69 6.64
N LEU A 280 -17.16 5.83 5.74
CA LEU A 280 -15.91 5.09 5.82
C LEU A 280 -15.07 5.55 7.00
N LEU A 281 -15.01 6.85 7.28
CA LEU A 281 -14.30 7.42 8.43
C LEU A 281 -14.89 6.91 9.75
N ASP A 282 -16.22 6.92 9.88
CA ASP A 282 -16.91 6.34 11.04
C ASP A 282 -16.59 4.84 11.18
N GLY A 283 -16.53 4.13 10.05
CA GLY A 283 -16.16 2.71 10.00
C GLY A 283 -14.71 2.39 10.36
N TYR A 284 -13.81 3.38 10.33
CA TYR A 284 -12.41 3.22 10.77
C TYR A 284 -12.29 3.11 12.27
N LYS A 285 -13.20 3.74 13.01
CA LYS A 285 -13.17 3.84 14.47
C LYS A 285 -11.81 4.29 14.99
N ILE A 286 -11.63 5.61 15.04
CA ILE A 286 -10.42 6.25 15.56
C ILE A 286 -10.60 6.42 17.07
N ASN A 287 -10.13 5.44 17.83
CA ASN A 287 -10.37 5.33 19.27
C ASN A 287 -9.26 6.01 20.08
N THR A 288 -9.63 6.79 21.10
CA THR A 288 -8.67 7.24 22.12
C THR A 288 -8.65 6.24 23.27
N VAL A 289 -7.56 5.49 23.40
CA VAL A 289 -7.41 4.42 24.38
C VAL A 289 -7.09 4.97 25.77
N THR A 290 -7.86 4.59 26.79
CA THR A 290 -7.71 5.12 28.14
C THR A 290 -7.01 4.14 29.07
N THR A 291 -7.74 3.16 29.60
CA THR A 291 -7.26 2.25 30.64
C THR A 291 -7.30 0.79 30.18
N LEU A 292 -6.31 0.02 30.61
CA LEU A 292 -6.33 -1.44 30.50
C LEU A 292 -7.40 -1.98 31.46
N GLU A 293 -8.32 -2.77 30.94
CA GLU A 293 -9.44 -3.34 31.68
C GLU A 293 -9.12 -4.76 32.14
N SER A 294 -8.74 -5.64 31.23
CA SER A 294 -8.42 -7.03 31.54
C SER A 294 -7.45 -7.66 30.53
N ILE A 295 -6.88 -8.79 30.94
CA ILE A 295 -5.97 -9.59 30.13
C ILE A 295 -6.47 -11.04 30.06
N GLY A 296 -6.64 -11.55 28.85
CA GLY A 296 -6.87 -12.97 28.58
C GLY A 296 -5.59 -13.66 28.14
N VAL A 297 -5.32 -14.87 28.64
CA VAL A 297 -4.28 -15.75 28.12
C VAL A 297 -4.91 -17.08 27.73
N HIS A 298 -4.74 -17.49 26.48
CA HIS A 298 -5.40 -18.66 25.93
C HIS A 298 -4.36 -19.58 25.27
N GLN A 299 -4.42 -20.87 25.56
CA GLN A 299 -3.67 -21.90 24.85
C GLN A 299 -4.60 -22.60 23.87
N ASP A 300 -4.22 -22.65 22.60
CA ASP A 300 -4.90 -23.43 21.56
C ASP A 300 -4.06 -24.67 21.24
N PHE A 301 -4.57 -25.84 21.65
CA PHE A 301 -3.93 -27.14 21.44
C PHE A 301 -4.06 -27.69 20.02
N ASN A 302 -4.85 -27.06 19.15
CA ASN A 302 -4.92 -27.47 17.74
C ASN A 302 -3.85 -26.78 16.90
N THR A 303 -3.49 -25.54 17.29
CA THR A 303 -2.52 -24.73 16.55
C THR A 303 -1.19 -24.58 17.28
N ASP A 304 -1.05 -25.18 18.46
CA ASP A 304 0.14 -25.14 19.30
C ASP A 304 0.58 -23.69 19.58
N ASN A 305 -0.38 -22.83 19.93
CA ASN A 305 -0.16 -21.41 20.14
C ASN A 305 -0.73 -20.91 21.48
N PHE A 306 -0.06 -19.92 22.05
CA PHE A 306 -0.58 -19.07 23.10
C PHE A 306 -0.99 -17.71 22.53
N SER A 307 -2.18 -17.24 22.90
CA SER A 307 -2.67 -15.90 22.60
C SER A 307 -2.80 -15.07 23.87
N PHE A 308 -2.27 -13.86 23.85
CA PHE A 308 -2.34 -12.87 24.92
C PHE A 308 -3.21 -11.70 24.43
N VAL A 309 -4.36 -11.51 25.05
CA VAL A 309 -5.38 -10.54 24.64
C VAL A 309 -5.48 -9.45 25.70
N TYR A 310 -5.23 -8.22 25.32
CA TYR A 310 -5.31 -7.05 26.20
C TYR A 310 -6.53 -6.22 25.82
N TRP A 311 -7.49 -6.07 26.74
CA TRP A 311 -8.68 -5.26 26.52
C TRP A 311 -8.51 -3.90 27.16
N TYR A 312 -8.74 -2.84 26.39
CA TYR A 312 -8.68 -1.47 26.87
C TYR A 312 -10.01 -0.75 26.64
N ARG A 313 -10.35 0.16 27.54
CA ARG A 313 -11.46 1.10 27.36
C ARG A 313 -11.07 2.27 26.46
N THR A 314 -12.08 2.90 25.85
CA THR A 314 -11.90 4.09 25.02
C THR A 314 -12.69 5.28 25.55
N GLU A 315 -12.28 6.50 25.20
CA GLU A 315 -13.05 7.72 25.52
C GLU A 315 -14.42 7.72 24.86
N GLU A 316 -14.54 7.06 23.71
CA GLU A 316 -15.76 6.88 22.94
C GLU A 316 -16.76 5.89 23.60
N GLY A 317 -16.46 5.37 24.79
CA GLY A 317 -17.35 4.49 25.55
C GLY A 317 -17.34 3.03 25.09
N GLY A 318 -16.37 2.65 24.26
CA GLY A 318 -16.17 1.28 23.76
C GLY A 318 -14.97 0.58 24.38
N SER A 319 -14.59 -0.56 23.78
CA SER A 319 -13.35 -1.26 24.09
C SER A 319 -12.61 -1.67 22.82
N VAL A 320 -11.28 -1.67 22.90
CA VAL A 320 -10.38 -2.18 21.87
C VAL A 320 -9.54 -3.31 22.42
N ARG A 321 -8.99 -4.15 21.53
CA ARG A 321 -8.10 -5.23 21.93
C ARG A 321 -6.79 -5.31 21.18
N ILE A 322 -5.75 -5.75 21.86
CA ILE A 322 -4.45 -6.08 21.27
C ILE A 322 -4.19 -7.55 21.51
N VAL A 323 -3.86 -8.28 20.45
CA VAL A 323 -3.66 -9.73 20.48
C VAL A 323 -2.24 -10.04 20.02
N TYR A 324 -1.47 -10.65 20.92
CA TYR A 324 -0.18 -11.25 20.60
C TYR A 324 -0.33 -12.75 20.54
N THR A 325 0.17 -13.37 19.47
CA THR A 325 0.16 -14.83 19.34
C THR A 325 1.59 -15.34 19.26
N VAL A 326 1.95 -16.30 20.11
CA VAL A 326 3.25 -16.98 20.08
C VAL A 326 3.03 -18.48 19.95
N SER A 327 3.91 -19.17 19.24
CA SER A 327 3.96 -20.63 19.32
C SER A 327 4.29 -21.07 20.74
N ASP A 328 3.66 -22.15 21.19
CA ASP A 328 3.91 -22.82 22.47
C ASP A 328 5.38 -23.13 22.72
N TYR A 329 6.18 -23.29 21.65
CA TYR A 329 7.62 -23.50 21.74
C TYR A 329 8.32 -22.40 22.54
N TRP A 330 7.84 -21.15 22.45
CA TRP A 330 8.34 -20.04 23.26
C TRP A 330 8.09 -20.23 24.76
N ILE A 331 7.00 -20.93 25.11
CA ILE A 331 6.57 -21.14 26.49
C ILE A 331 7.15 -22.44 27.05
N ASP A 332 7.18 -23.51 26.28
CA ASP A 332 7.51 -24.84 26.80
C ASP A 332 9.02 -25.11 26.87
N PHE A 333 9.83 -24.41 26.07
CA PHE A 333 11.29 -24.64 26.00
C PHE A 333 12.11 -23.47 26.54
N ARG A 334 13.28 -23.76 27.15
CA ARG A 334 14.13 -22.78 27.86
C ARG A 334 14.63 -21.64 26.97
N GLU A 335 14.76 -21.86 25.67
CA GLU A 335 15.14 -20.85 24.70
C GLU A 335 14.20 -19.64 24.71
N GLY A 336 12.94 -19.84 25.10
CA GLY A 336 11.96 -18.78 25.27
C GLY A 336 11.86 -18.22 26.69
N ASP A 337 12.75 -18.57 27.62
CA ASP A 337 12.78 -17.95 28.94
C ASP A 337 13.13 -16.47 28.79
N LEU A 338 12.37 -15.56 29.40
CA LEU A 338 12.57 -14.13 29.27
C LEU A 338 13.24 -13.56 30.54
N PRO A 339 14.08 -12.50 30.42
CA PRO A 339 14.60 -11.79 31.59
C PRO A 339 13.60 -10.74 32.12
N THR A 340 12.44 -10.60 31.48
CA THR A 340 11.44 -9.58 31.81
C THR A 340 11.02 -9.71 33.27
N LYS A 341 11.06 -8.58 34.00
CA LYS A 341 10.62 -8.54 35.39
C LYS A 341 9.10 -8.59 35.44
N ILE A 342 8.55 -9.50 36.24
CA ILE A 342 7.09 -9.64 36.39
C ILE A 342 6.52 -8.36 37.04
N ASN A 343 5.42 -7.86 36.48
CA ASN A 343 4.66 -6.75 37.05
C ASN A 343 3.36 -7.26 37.70
N ASP A 344 3.39 -7.50 39.01
CA ASP A 344 2.27 -8.09 39.75
C ASP A 344 0.96 -7.30 39.62
N LYS A 345 1.03 -5.97 39.47
CA LYS A 345 -0.17 -5.14 39.26
C LYS A 345 -0.88 -5.47 37.96
N ILE A 346 -0.11 -5.78 36.91
CA ILE A 346 -0.65 -6.17 35.60
C ILE A 346 -1.13 -7.63 35.65
N ILE A 347 -0.43 -8.52 36.34
CA ILE A 347 -0.85 -9.92 36.49
C ILE A 347 -2.20 -10.04 37.21
N GLN A 348 -2.51 -9.13 38.15
CA GLN A 348 -3.82 -9.11 38.82
C GLN A 348 -5.00 -8.90 37.85
N LEU A 349 -4.76 -8.25 36.71
CA LEU A 349 -5.75 -8.00 35.65
C LEU A 349 -5.93 -9.21 34.72
N VAL A 350 -5.18 -10.29 34.91
CA VAL A 350 -5.41 -11.53 34.16
C VAL A 350 -6.69 -12.19 34.68
N GLU A 351 -7.53 -12.61 33.75
CA GLU A 351 -8.84 -13.21 34.00
C GLU A 351 -8.95 -14.63 33.43
N GLY A 352 -10.01 -15.34 33.81
CA GLY A 352 -10.30 -16.71 33.38
C GLY A 352 -9.53 -17.80 34.14
N ASP A 353 -9.78 -19.05 33.74
CA ASP A 353 -9.29 -20.26 34.43
C ASP A 353 -7.75 -20.35 34.51
N ILE A 354 -7.04 -19.65 33.62
CA ILE A 354 -5.58 -19.66 33.59
C ILE A 354 -4.98 -18.79 34.71
N LYS A 355 -5.76 -17.87 35.31
CA LYS A 355 -5.30 -16.93 36.35
C LYS A 355 -4.56 -17.65 37.48
N ASP A 356 -5.15 -18.74 37.98
CA ASP A 356 -4.61 -19.52 39.10
C ASP A 356 -3.49 -20.49 38.68
N ARG A 357 -3.22 -20.60 37.38
CA ARG A 357 -2.23 -21.53 36.78
C ARG A 357 -1.14 -20.82 35.99
N LEU A 358 -1.04 -19.48 36.08
CA LEU A 358 0.02 -18.74 35.41
C LEU A 358 1.39 -19.12 35.97
N SER A 359 2.18 -19.82 35.15
CA SER A 359 3.60 -20.00 35.39
C SER A 359 4.32 -18.64 35.40
N ASP A 360 5.45 -18.56 36.09
CA ASP A 360 6.25 -17.32 36.10
C ASP A 360 6.66 -16.92 34.69
N LYS A 361 6.93 -17.90 33.82
CA LYS A 361 7.22 -17.65 32.41
C LYS A 361 6.06 -16.95 31.71
N LEU A 362 4.82 -17.45 31.81
CA LEU A 362 3.66 -16.77 31.22
C LEU A 362 3.49 -15.35 31.76
N LYS A 363 3.74 -15.11 33.05
CA LYS A 363 3.70 -13.76 33.64
C LYS A 363 4.73 -12.81 33.01
N GLN A 364 5.92 -13.32 32.66
CA GLN A 364 6.93 -12.52 31.96
C GLN A 364 6.48 -12.12 30.56
N TYR A 365 5.85 -13.03 29.81
CA TYR A 365 5.26 -12.70 28.50
C TYR A 365 4.12 -11.70 28.60
N VAL A 366 3.21 -11.89 29.57
CA VAL A 366 2.13 -10.93 29.87
C VAL A 366 2.70 -9.54 30.12
N THR A 367 3.78 -9.44 30.89
CA THR A 367 4.42 -8.16 31.20
C THR A 367 5.10 -7.56 29.96
N LEU A 368 5.86 -8.36 29.20
CA LEU A 368 6.56 -7.90 28.00
C LEU A 368 5.60 -7.32 26.96
N PHE A 369 4.52 -8.04 26.65
CA PHE A 369 3.56 -7.61 25.64
C PHE A 369 2.71 -6.41 26.11
N TYR A 370 2.43 -6.30 27.41
CA TYR A 370 1.87 -5.07 27.98
C TYR A 370 2.81 -3.88 27.74
N GLU A 371 4.10 -4.01 28.07
CA GLU A 371 5.08 -2.92 27.88
C GLU A 371 5.20 -2.49 26.42
N LYS A 372 5.20 -3.44 25.47
CA LYS A 372 5.18 -3.13 24.03
C LYS A 372 3.91 -2.39 23.60
N THR A 373 2.77 -2.76 24.17
CA THR A 373 1.48 -2.13 23.90
C THR A 373 1.45 -0.69 24.43
N GLU A 374 1.93 -0.46 25.65
CA GLU A 374 2.02 0.89 26.22
C GLU A 374 3.04 1.76 25.49
N ALA A 375 4.15 1.20 24.99
CA ALA A 375 5.09 1.92 24.15
C ALA A 375 4.44 2.36 22.82
N TYR A 376 3.67 1.49 22.18
CA TYR A 376 2.88 1.84 20.99
C TYR A 376 1.88 2.96 21.29
N PHE A 377 1.08 2.85 22.35
CA PHE A 377 0.13 3.91 22.72
C PHE A 377 0.82 5.21 23.11
N LYS A 378 2.01 5.18 23.69
CA LYS A 378 2.78 6.40 23.91
C LYS A 378 3.20 7.05 22.58
N LYS A 379 3.63 6.25 21.60
CA LYS A 379 4.02 6.70 20.27
C LYS A 379 2.85 7.30 19.48
N THR A 380 1.64 6.76 19.64
CA THR A 380 0.44 7.19 18.90
C THR A 380 -0.46 8.15 19.67
N ASN A 381 0.02 8.75 20.76
CA ASN A 381 -0.77 9.59 21.67
C ASN A 381 -2.08 8.92 22.13
N ARG A 382 -1.98 7.62 22.41
CA ARG A 382 -3.05 6.67 22.75
C ARG A 382 -4.15 6.54 21.70
N VAL A 383 -3.96 7.04 20.50
CA VAL A 383 -4.90 6.84 19.40
C VAL A 383 -4.65 5.47 18.75
N MET A 384 -5.73 4.75 18.51
CA MET A 384 -5.73 3.46 17.81
C MET A 384 -6.76 3.47 16.69
N LEU A 385 -6.34 3.02 15.51
CA LEU A 385 -7.25 2.81 14.39
C LEU A 385 -7.86 1.40 14.48
N GLY A 386 -9.19 1.32 14.40
CA GLY A 386 -9.95 0.07 14.48
C GLY A 386 -10.18 -0.42 15.91
N ASP A 387 -10.88 -1.56 16.00
CA ASP A 387 -11.24 -2.19 17.28
C ASP A 387 -10.19 -3.18 17.77
N SER A 388 -9.29 -3.63 16.89
CA SER A 388 -8.30 -4.65 17.25
C SER A 388 -7.00 -4.54 16.47
N ILE A 389 -5.89 -4.73 17.18
CA ILE A 389 -4.57 -5.01 16.61
C ILE A 389 -4.25 -6.48 16.89
N ILE A 390 -3.88 -7.24 15.86
CA ILE A 390 -3.53 -8.66 15.96
C ILE A 390 -2.16 -8.84 15.33
N THR A 391 -1.18 -9.34 16.08
CA THR A 391 0.16 -9.59 15.55
C THR A 391 0.19 -10.81 14.65
N LYS A 392 1.24 -10.93 13.84
CA LYS A 392 1.63 -12.23 13.29
C LYS A 392 1.95 -13.21 14.41
N VAL A 393 1.85 -14.51 14.10
CA VAL A 393 2.25 -15.56 15.04
C VAL A 393 3.77 -15.56 15.17
N ILE A 394 4.25 -15.37 16.39
CA ILE A 394 5.68 -15.31 16.71
C ILE A 394 6.20 -16.73 16.89
N ARG A 395 7.13 -17.14 16.03
CA ARG A 395 7.77 -18.46 16.03
C ARG A 395 9.26 -18.35 16.34
N THR A 396 9.85 -19.44 16.83
CA THR A 396 11.29 -19.59 17.06
C THR A 396 12.02 -20.21 15.85
N THR A 397 11.28 -20.88 14.96
CA THR A 397 11.79 -21.64 13.81
C THR A 397 11.21 -21.12 12.50
N ALA A 398 12.04 -21.13 11.46
CA ALA A 398 11.66 -20.77 10.09
C ALA A 398 11.12 -21.94 9.26
N ASP A 399 10.98 -23.12 9.87
CA ASP A 399 10.45 -24.29 9.17
C ASP A 399 9.01 -24.04 8.71
N ASN A 400 8.78 -24.22 7.41
CA ASN A 400 7.51 -23.94 6.74
C ASN A 400 6.92 -22.57 7.06
N LEU A 401 7.77 -21.54 7.21
CA LEU A 401 7.35 -20.20 7.60
C LEU A 401 6.41 -19.56 6.57
N ASN A 402 5.17 -19.29 6.97
CA ASN A 402 4.28 -18.41 6.22
C ASN A 402 4.52 -16.95 6.62
N GLN A 403 5.39 -16.24 5.91
CA GLN A 403 5.76 -14.85 6.20
C GLN A 403 4.58 -13.85 6.18
N ARG A 404 3.41 -14.23 5.64
CA ARG A 404 2.22 -13.38 5.68
C ARG A 404 1.50 -13.41 7.03
N GLU A 405 1.59 -14.53 7.73
CA GLU A 405 0.83 -14.79 8.97
C GLU A 405 1.76 -14.97 10.17
N GLN A 406 3.05 -15.21 9.93
CA GLN A 406 4.02 -15.62 10.93
C GLN A 406 5.29 -14.79 10.83
N ILE A 407 5.94 -14.60 11.98
CA ILE A 407 7.23 -13.93 12.10
C ILE A 407 8.17 -14.81 12.93
N VAL A 408 9.43 -14.94 12.51
CA VAL A 408 10.45 -15.68 13.27
C VAL A 408 11.32 -14.70 14.00
N LEU A 409 11.39 -14.85 15.32
CA LEU A 409 12.24 -14.04 16.17
C LEU A 409 13.13 -14.94 17.03
N ASN A 410 14.33 -14.45 17.31
CA ASN A 410 15.10 -14.96 18.44
C ASN A 410 14.76 -14.12 19.69
N LYS A 411 15.18 -14.59 20.86
CA LYS A 411 14.91 -13.93 22.15
C LYS A 411 15.33 -12.46 22.16
N SER A 412 16.52 -12.14 21.63
CA SER A 412 17.00 -10.76 21.58
C SER A 412 16.08 -9.88 20.73
N ALA A 413 15.66 -10.37 19.58
CA ALA A 413 14.78 -9.65 18.65
C ALA A 413 13.37 -9.46 19.25
N LEU A 414 12.81 -10.48 19.91
CA LEU A 414 11.53 -10.37 20.61
C LEU A 414 11.58 -9.31 21.73
N LEU A 415 12.69 -9.21 22.45
CA LEU A 415 12.86 -8.18 23.48
C LEU A 415 12.96 -6.78 22.87
N SER A 416 13.71 -6.61 21.78
CA SER A 416 13.99 -5.29 21.19
C SER A 416 12.91 -4.76 20.23
N CYS A 417 12.09 -5.62 19.64
CA CYS A 417 11.12 -5.19 18.63
C CYS A 417 9.97 -4.35 19.23
N GLU A 418 9.37 -3.48 18.43
CA GLU A 418 8.17 -2.73 18.78
C GLU A 418 6.91 -3.55 18.42
N LEU A 419 5.72 -3.13 18.87
CA LEU A 419 4.46 -3.74 18.43
C LEU A 419 4.32 -3.64 16.90
N ASP A 420 4.67 -2.49 16.31
CA ASP A 420 4.61 -2.27 14.86
C ASP A 420 5.42 -3.30 14.07
N ASP A 421 6.57 -3.73 14.59
CA ASP A 421 7.42 -4.74 13.95
C ASP A 421 6.76 -6.14 13.92
N LEU A 422 5.82 -6.40 14.83
CA LEU A 422 5.08 -7.66 14.92
C LEU A 422 3.85 -7.70 13.99
N LEU A 423 3.48 -6.56 13.40
CA LEU A 423 2.43 -6.45 12.38
C LEU A 423 2.97 -6.66 10.96
N LYS A 424 4.29 -6.55 10.81
CA LYS A 424 5.01 -6.41 9.54
C LYS A 424 5.28 -7.72 8.85
#